data_AF-A0A1C3EKP3-F1
#
_entry.id   AF-A0A1C3EKP3-F1
#
_cell.length_a   1.000
_cell.length_b   1.000
_cell.length_c   1.000
_cell.angle_alpha   90.00
_cell.angle_beta   90.00
_cell.angle_gamma   90.00
#
_symmetry.space_group_name_H-M   'P 1'
#
loop_
_entity.id
_entity.type
_entity.pdbx_description
1 polymer ?
#
loop_
_entity_poly.entity_id
_entity_poly.type
_entity_poly.pdbx_seq_one_letter_code
_entity_poly.pdbx_strand_id
1 'polypeptide(L)'
;MLMTTVLPVSANWFNGADSLILAHQKLLEGNTSASFDAMIEVLQRSSLPEKESHVSDLLNLAITEDCGRSLTKSNMPDWLPNLRLRREMVQTPNRIYHRLLIAGESTRQLVSVKLSRWPDTTVLERQTFNQTGNTFSFEVDGLSSAISAGLYKLDLQVDAATKDNQFANWSSWLIITQPTPLQKISWQDARSWYILQQSETDAKCEKPYLAIALESKPLGSAEPIWSVDIHHNLPSTLPKIDVPEGRYWLSVSLIEKRWQGIISIEEVQRIVRTVELPDVDVSSLTTGKSGDKLPK
;
A
#
# COMPACT_ATOMS: atom_id res chain seq x y z
N MET A 1 -33.05 32.76 35.92
CA MET A 1 -32.05 31.86 35.31
C MET A 1 -32.82 30.68 34.74
N LEU A 2 -33.18 30.73 33.46
CA LEU A 2 -33.89 29.63 32.79
C LEU A 2 -32.86 28.58 32.39
N MET A 3 -32.94 27.38 32.96
CA MET A 3 -32.23 26.21 32.46
C MET A 3 -32.97 25.71 31.21
N THR A 4 -32.40 25.99 30.04
CA THR A 4 -32.74 25.32 28.79
C THR A 4 -32.15 23.91 28.85
N THR A 5 -32.99 22.92 29.17
CA THR A 5 -32.67 21.51 28.97
C THR A 5 -32.65 21.24 27.46
N VAL A 6 -31.46 21.11 26.89
CA VAL A 6 -31.28 20.60 25.54
C VAL A 6 -31.52 19.09 25.60
N LEU A 7 -32.68 18.64 25.14
CA LEU A 7 -32.92 17.20 24.93
C LEU A 7 -32.06 16.74 23.74
N PRO A 8 -31.26 15.68 23.87
CA PRO A 8 -30.59 15.10 22.72
C PRO A 8 -31.66 14.54 21.78
N VAL A 9 -31.77 15.10 20.58
CA VAL A 9 -32.58 14.53 19.51
C VAL A 9 -31.86 13.29 18.99
N SER A 10 -32.20 12.11 19.52
CA SER A 10 -31.88 10.84 18.86
C SER A 10 -32.94 10.62 17.78
N ALA A 11 -32.61 10.93 16.54
CA ALA A 11 -33.52 10.66 15.45
C ALA A 11 -33.45 9.17 15.09
N ASN A 12 -34.59 8.48 15.22
CA ASN A 12 -34.77 7.09 14.84
C ASN A 12 -34.87 6.95 13.31
N TRP A 13 -33.82 7.34 12.58
CA TRP A 13 -33.76 7.23 11.11
C TRP A 13 -33.56 5.78 10.64
N PHE A 14 -33.09 4.90 11.52
CA PHE A 14 -32.73 3.51 11.22
C PHE A 14 -33.70 2.53 11.86
N ASN A 15 -34.84 2.31 11.22
CA ASN A 15 -35.81 1.29 11.63
C ASN A 15 -35.53 -0.01 10.88
N GLY A 16 -34.51 -0.77 11.32
CA GLY A 16 -34.18 -2.08 10.75
C GLY A 16 -33.01 -2.77 11.45
N ALA A 17 -33.00 -4.11 11.44
CA ALA A 17 -31.94 -4.94 12.02
C ALA A 17 -30.91 -5.42 10.98
N ASP A 18 -30.85 -4.78 9.81
CA ASP A 18 -29.88 -5.13 8.76
C ASP A 18 -28.48 -4.64 9.17
N SER A 19 -27.48 -5.52 9.09
CA SER A 19 -26.07 -5.20 9.35
C SER A 19 -25.59 -4.02 8.49
N LEU A 20 -26.12 -3.84 7.28
CA LEU A 20 -25.77 -2.69 6.43
C LEU A 20 -26.33 -1.39 7.01
N ILE A 21 -27.57 -1.40 7.50
CA ILE A 21 -28.19 -0.25 8.17
C ILE A 21 -27.39 0.11 9.43
N LEU A 22 -27.03 -0.90 10.23
CA LEU A 22 -26.21 -0.71 11.42
C LEU A 22 -24.84 -0.11 11.08
N ALA A 23 -24.20 -0.55 9.99
CA ALA A 23 -22.92 0.01 9.56
C ALA A 23 -23.04 1.52 9.27
N HIS A 24 -24.08 1.96 8.55
CA HIS A 24 -24.32 3.38 8.31
C HIS A 24 -24.59 4.15 9.60
N GLN A 25 -25.47 3.62 10.46
CA GLN A 25 -25.80 4.26 11.73
C GLN A 25 -24.54 4.49 12.57
N LYS A 26 -23.70 3.46 12.73
CA LYS A 26 -22.48 3.57 13.53
C LYS A 26 -21.49 4.55 12.96
N LEU A 27 -21.39 4.66 11.63
CA LEU A 27 -20.53 5.65 11.00
C LEU A 27 -21.03 7.08 11.29
N LEU A 28 -22.32 7.34 11.11
CA LEU A 28 -22.90 8.66 11.40
C LEU A 28 -22.82 9.04 12.89
N GLU A 29 -22.81 8.05 13.78
CA GLU A 29 -22.59 8.24 15.23
C GLU A 29 -21.10 8.46 15.58
N GLY A 30 -20.18 8.46 14.60
CA GLY A 30 -18.74 8.59 14.81
C GLY A 30 -18.07 7.35 15.42
N ASN A 31 -18.72 6.18 15.32
CA ASN A 31 -18.20 4.90 15.80
C ASN A 31 -17.72 4.05 14.62
N THR A 32 -16.66 4.52 13.97
CA THR A 32 -16.05 3.96 12.75
C THR A 32 -15.67 2.49 12.91
N SER A 33 -15.14 2.08 14.06
CA SER A 33 -14.83 0.66 14.33
C SER A 33 -16.06 -0.22 14.37
N ALA A 34 -17.15 0.20 15.03
CA ALA A 34 -18.38 -0.60 15.07
C ALA A 34 -19.07 -0.62 13.70
N SER A 35 -18.93 0.45 12.91
CA SER A 35 -19.35 0.48 11.52
C SER A 35 -18.61 -0.59 10.70
N PHE A 36 -17.29 -0.65 10.84
CA PHE A 36 -16.45 -1.63 10.16
C PHE A 36 -16.79 -3.08 10.55
N ASP A 37 -17.03 -3.36 11.84
CA ASP A 37 -17.46 -4.69 12.28
C ASP A 37 -18.79 -5.11 11.63
N ALA A 38 -19.73 -4.18 11.51
CA ALA A 38 -21.00 -4.42 10.82
C ALA A 38 -20.81 -4.60 9.30
N MET A 39 -19.85 -3.91 8.67
CA MET A 39 -19.49 -4.14 7.26
C MET A 39 -18.94 -5.55 7.03
N ILE A 40 -18.10 -6.07 7.95
CA ILE A 40 -17.63 -7.46 7.89
C ILE A 40 -18.82 -8.42 7.94
N GLU A 41 -19.77 -8.19 8.84
CA GLU A 41 -20.96 -9.02 8.98
C GLU A 41 -21.81 -9.05 7.70
N VAL A 42 -21.96 -7.90 7.02
CA VAL A 42 -22.63 -7.81 5.70
C VAL A 42 -21.90 -8.68 4.68
N LEU A 43 -20.57 -8.55 4.58
CA LEU A 43 -19.76 -9.30 3.61
C LEU A 43 -19.69 -10.80 3.93
N GLN A 44 -19.83 -11.20 5.19
CA GLN A 44 -19.87 -12.61 5.58
C GLN A 44 -21.18 -13.29 5.20
N ARG A 45 -22.30 -12.55 5.27
CA ARG A 45 -23.66 -13.07 5.01
C ARG A 45 -24.10 -12.92 3.55
N SER A 46 -23.52 -11.98 2.82
CA SER A 46 -23.92 -11.65 1.45
C SER A 46 -23.04 -12.35 0.42
N SER A 47 -23.66 -13.00 -0.55
CA SER A 47 -23.03 -13.40 -1.81
C SER A 47 -23.35 -12.46 -2.98
N LEU A 48 -24.02 -11.33 -2.70
CA LEU A 48 -24.49 -10.39 -3.72
C LEU A 48 -23.44 -9.29 -4.01
N PRO A 49 -23.00 -9.13 -5.28
CA PRO A 49 -22.02 -8.10 -5.67
C PRO A 49 -22.44 -6.66 -5.35
N GLU A 50 -23.73 -6.35 -5.40
CA GLU A 50 -24.26 -5.01 -5.10
C GLU A 50 -23.95 -4.60 -3.66
N LYS A 51 -24.04 -5.54 -2.71
CA LYS A 51 -23.70 -5.29 -1.30
C LYS A 51 -22.20 -5.09 -1.10
N GLU A 52 -21.34 -5.76 -1.88
CA GLU A 52 -19.89 -5.53 -1.83
C GLU A 52 -19.52 -4.12 -2.31
N SER A 53 -20.17 -3.65 -3.39
CA SER A 53 -19.98 -2.27 -3.86
C SER A 53 -20.41 -1.26 -2.80
N HIS A 54 -21.59 -1.45 -2.20
CA HIS A 54 -22.10 -0.54 -1.16
C HIS A 54 -21.19 -0.52 0.06
N VAL A 55 -20.71 -1.68 0.51
CA VAL A 55 -19.75 -1.76 1.63
C VAL A 55 -18.43 -1.07 1.26
N SER A 56 -17.98 -1.18 0.01
CA SER A 56 -16.77 -0.49 -0.44
C SER A 56 -16.92 1.03 -0.38
N ASP A 57 -18.08 1.56 -0.79
CA ASP A 57 -18.37 3.00 -0.73
C ASP A 57 -18.44 3.49 0.73
N LEU A 58 -19.12 2.73 1.59
CA LEU A 58 -19.22 3.04 3.01
C LEU A 58 -17.85 2.99 3.70
N LEU A 59 -17.02 2.01 3.35
CA LEU A 59 -15.65 1.90 3.84
C LEU A 59 -14.80 3.08 3.39
N ASN A 60 -14.91 3.50 2.13
CA ASN A 60 -14.20 4.67 1.62
C ASN A 60 -14.59 5.94 2.40
N LEU A 61 -15.86 6.12 2.73
CA LEU A 61 -16.32 7.20 3.60
C LEU A 61 -15.76 7.09 5.03
N ALA A 62 -15.71 5.88 5.58
CA ALA A 62 -15.11 5.67 6.90
C ALA A 62 -13.60 5.95 6.91
N ILE A 63 -12.90 5.66 5.81
CA ILE A 63 -11.47 5.98 5.64
C ILE A 63 -11.24 7.49 5.65
N THR A 64 -12.11 8.33 5.08
CA THR A 64 -11.89 9.79 5.05
C THR A 64 -12.06 10.47 6.41
N GLU A 65 -12.54 9.77 7.45
CA GLU A 65 -12.62 10.36 8.78
C GLU A 65 -11.24 10.59 9.41
N ASP A 66 -10.36 9.60 9.33
CA ASP A 66 -9.02 9.58 9.95
C ASP A 66 -7.99 8.69 9.19
N CYS A 67 -8.19 8.51 7.90
CA CYS A 67 -7.40 7.65 7.01
C CYS A 67 -7.48 6.16 7.34
N GLY A 68 -8.55 5.78 8.04
CA GLY A 68 -8.87 4.42 8.41
C GLY A 68 -8.17 3.93 9.68
N ARG A 69 -7.57 4.83 10.47
CA ARG A 69 -6.86 4.48 11.71
C ARG A 69 -7.80 4.01 12.81
N SER A 70 -9.06 4.42 12.80
CA SER A 70 -10.10 4.02 13.75
C SER A 70 -10.96 2.84 13.29
N LEU A 71 -10.72 2.29 12.08
CA LEU A 71 -11.54 1.22 11.51
C LEU A 71 -11.50 -0.07 12.32
N THR A 72 -10.40 -0.37 13.02
CA THR A 72 -10.35 -1.54 13.90
C THR A 72 -9.82 -1.14 15.27
N LYS A 73 -10.51 -1.62 16.32
CA LYS A 73 -10.08 -1.50 17.73
C LYS A 73 -9.18 -2.65 18.18
N SER A 74 -8.86 -3.60 17.30
CA SER A 74 -8.02 -4.75 17.65
C SER A 74 -6.63 -4.25 18.04
N ASN A 75 -6.22 -4.54 19.27
CA ASN A 75 -4.86 -4.24 19.70
C ASN A 75 -3.91 -5.22 19.01
N MET A 76 -2.85 -4.70 18.38
CA MET A 76 -1.77 -5.58 17.94
C MET A 76 -1.17 -6.27 19.16
N PRO A 77 -0.86 -7.57 19.08
CA PRO A 77 -0.01 -8.18 20.07
C PRO A 77 1.33 -7.46 20.13
N ASP A 78 1.92 -7.33 21.33
CA ASP A 78 3.20 -6.64 21.52
C ASP A 78 4.35 -7.22 20.68
N TRP A 79 4.22 -8.49 20.26
CA TRP A 79 5.20 -9.15 19.42
C TRP A 79 5.11 -8.76 17.94
N LEU A 80 4.06 -8.07 17.51
CA LEU A 80 3.82 -7.63 16.13
C LEU A 80 3.60 -6.11 16.11
N PRO A 81 4.62 -5.27 16.29
CA PRO A 81 4.43 -3.82 16.35
C PRO A 81 3.99 -3.17 15.03
N ASN A 82 4.26 -3.81 13.88
CA ASN A 82 3.96 -3.26 12.57
C ASN A 82 3.58 -4.36 11.58
N LEU A 83 2.52 -4.10 10.81
CA LEU A 83 2.12 -4.93 9.69
C LEU A 83 1.68 -4.05 8.52
N ARG A 84 2.10 -4.47 7.34
CA ARG A 84 1.81 -3.83 6.09
C ARG A 84 1.33 -4.85 5.07
N LEU A 85 0.25 -4.50 4.37
CA LEU A 85 -0.17 -5.11 3.13
C LEU A 85 0.11 -4.12 1.99
N ARG A 86 0.96 -4.50 1.04
CA ARG A 86 1.28 -3.69 -0.14
C ARG A 86 0.81 -4.42 -1.39
N ARG A 87 -0.06 -3.76 -2.15
CA ARG A 87 -0.46 -4.17 -3.51
C ARG A 87 0.29 -3.29 -4.49
N GLU A 88 0.88 -3.90 -5.50
CA GLU A 88 1.70 -3.17 -6.44
C GLU A 88 1.38 -3.56 -7.87
N MET A 89 1.27 -2.55 -8.73
CA MET A 89 1.25 -2.68 -10.18
C MET A 89 2.62 -2.29 -10.69
N VAL A 90 3.34 -3.23 -11.29
CA VAL A 90 4.66 -2.99 -11.90
C VAL A 90 4.53 -2.95 -13.40
N GLN A 91 4.94 -1.82 -13.98
CA GLN A 91 5.03 -1.60 -15.41
C GLN A 91 6.50 -1.55 -15.84
N THR A 92 6.92 -2.55 -16.60
CA THR A 92 8.20 -2.54 -17.33
C THR A 92 7.94 -2.18 -18.80
N PRO A 93 8.97 -1.97 -19.64
CA PRO A 93 8.75 -1.66 -21.05
C PRO A 93 7.99 -2.76 -21.81
N ASN A 94 8.07 -4.01 -21.32
CA ASN A 94 7.56 -5.19 -22.03
C ASN A 94 6.32 -5.81 -21.40
N ARG A 95 5.97 -5.46 -20.15
CA ARG A 95 4.81 -6.05 -19.46
C ARG A 95 4.32 -5.22 -18.29
N ILE A 96 3.05 -5.39 -17.98
CA ILE A 96 2.44 -5.00 -16.70
C ILE A 96 2.13 -6.28 -15.93
N TYR A 97 2.45 -6.30 -14.64
CA TYR A 97 2.15 -7.40 -13.74
C TYR A 97 1.94 -6.87 -12.32
N HIS A 98 1.42 -7.71 -11.45
CA HIS A 98 1.08 -7.32 -10.08
C HIS A 98 1.91 -8.08 -9.06
N ARG A 99 2.15 -7.42 -7.93
CA ARG A 99 2.79 -7.98 -6.75
C ARG A 99 1.91 -7.80 -5.53
N LEU A 100 1.94 -8.79 -4.66
CA LEU A 100 1.37 -8.71 -3.32
C LEU A 100 2.49 -8.95 -2.32
N LEU A 101 2.63 -8.00 -1.39
CA LEU A 101 3.61 -8.06 -0.32
C LEU A 101 2.89 -7.94 1.01
N ILE A 102 3.17 -8.85 1.93
CA ILE A 102 2.87 -8.65 3.35
C ILE A 102 4.20 -8.61 4.07
N ALA A 103 4.43 -7.53 4.81
CA ALA A 103 5.69 -7.29 5.50
C ALA A 103 5.43 -6.62 6.85
N GLY A 104 6.38 -6.70 7.75
CA GLY A 104 6.23 -6.14 9.08
C GLY A 104 7.42 -6.43 9.95
N GLU A 105 7.24 -6.13 11.23
CA GLU A 105 8.22 -6.37 12.27
C GLU A 105 7.61 -7.30 13.30
N SER A 106 8.37 -8.31 13.70
CA SER A 106 8.00 -9.28 14.73
C SER A 106 9.18 -9.50 15.68
N THR A 107 8.93 -9.42 16.99
CA THR A 107 9.94 -9.77 18.01
C THR A 107 10.03 -11.27 18.26
N ARG A 108 9.11 -12.05 17.67
CA ARG A 108 9.08 -13.52 17.70
C ARG A 108 9.29 -14.09 16.30
N GLN A 109 9.74 -15.33 16.23
CA GLN A 109 9.97 -15.97 14.93
C GLN A 109 8.63 -16.35 14.31
N LEU A 110 8.35 -15.84 13.10
CA LEU A 110 7.19 -16.28 12.33
C LEU A 110 7.30 -17.74 11.90
N VAL A 111 6.18 -18.45 12.04
CA VAL A 111 5.98 -19.88 11.71
C VAL A 111 5.00 -20.04 10.55
N SER A 112 3.96 -19.22 10.46
CA SER A 112 3.09 -19.21 9.28
C SER A 112 2.43 -17.84 9.06
N VAL A 113 2.17 -17.54 7.79
CA VAL A 113 1.37 -16.42 7.33
C VAL A 113 0.42 -16.94 6.28
N LYS A 114 -0.87 -16.66 6.49
CA LYS A 114 -1.93 -17.05 5.58
C LYS A 114 -2.85 -15.87 5.32
N LEU A 115 -3.07 -15.56 4.05
CA LEU A 115 -4.09 -14.64 3.59
C LEU A 115 -5.17 -15.45 2.85
N SER A 116 -6.39 -15.41 3.36
CA SER A 116 -7.53 -16.12 2.78
C SER A 116 -8.61 -15.13 2.39
N ARG A 117 -9.17 -15.25 1.20
CA ARG A 117 -10.39 -14.55 0.79
C ARG A 117 -11.59 -15.33 1.32
N TRP A 118 -12.50 -14.62 1.99
CA TRP A 118 -13.75 -15.20 2.48
C TRP A 118 -14.63 -15.69 1.29
N PRO A 119 -15.33 -16.83 1.41
CA PRO A 119 -15.36 -17.72 2.57
C PRO A 119 -14.08 -18.55 2.77
N ASP A 120 -13.59 -19.28 1.78
CA ASP A 120 -12.55 -20.30 2.01
C ASP A 120 -11.48 -20.39 0.91
N THR A 121 -11.16 -19.27 0.24
CA THR A 121 -10.13 -19.28 -0.81
C THR A 121 -8.79 -18.81 -0.26
N THR A 122 -7.85 -19.72 -0.02
CA THR A 122 -6.47 -19.34 0.30
C THR A 122 -5.85 -18.59 -0.89
N VAL A 123 -5.43 -17.34 -0.65
CA VAL A 123 -4.76 -16.51 -1.66
C VAL A 123 -3.24 -16.62 -1.52
N LEU A 124 -2.75 -16.70 -0.29
CA LEU A 124 -1.33 -16.84 0.01
C LEU A 124 -1.19 -17.65 1.29
N GLU A 125 -0.28 -18.62 1.29
CA GLU A 125 0.14 -19.33 2.50
C GLU A 125 1.65 -19.61 2.43
N ARG A 126 2.37 -19.29 3.51
CA ARG A 126 3.81 -19.56 3.64
C ARG A 126 4.09 -20.01 5.07
N GLN A 127 5.02 -20.97 5.21
CA GLN A 127 5.44 -21.53 6.51
C GLN A 127 6.95 -21.38 6.76
N THR A 128 7.72 -20.96 5.76
CA THR A 128 9.17 -20.78 5.87
C THR A 128 9.51 -19.31 5.66
N PHE A 129 10.20 -18.72 6.63
CA PHE A 129 10.48 -17.29 6.66
C PHE A 129 11.97 -17.02 6.81
N ASN A 130 12.50 -16.25 5.87
CA ASN A 130 13.76 -15.55 6.08
C ASN A 130 13.42 -14.28 6.86
N GLN A 131 13.39 -14.40 8.19
CA GLN A 131 13.32 -13.23 9.07
C GLN A 131 14.73 -12.68 9.22
N THR A 132 14.96 -11.44 8.81
CA THR A 132 16.25 -10.76 8.97
C THR A 132 16.15 -9.83 10.17
N GLY A 133 16.72 -10.26 11.30
CA GLY A 133 16.50 -9.59 12.59
C GLY A 133 15.03 -9.73 13.00
N ASN A 134 14.34 -8.60 13.18
CA ASN A 134 12.92 -8.58 13.51
C ASN A 134 12.03 -8.39 12.27
N THR A 135 12.60 -8.16 11.10
CA THR A 135 11.82 -7.83 9.90
C THR A 135 11.48 -9.09 9.14
N PHE A 136 10.21 -9.16 8.70
CA PHE A 136 9.73 -10.20 7.82
C PHE A 136 9.10 -9.61 6.57
N SER A 137 9.13 -10.40 5.49
CA SER A 137 8.57 -10.02 4.21
C SER A 137 8.19 -11.27 3.42
N PHE A 138 6.98 -11.27 2.86
CA PHE A 138 6.51 -12.33 1.99
C PHE A 138 5.85 -11.70 0.78
N GLU A 139 6.45 -12.02 -0.37
CA GLU A 139 6.04 -11.51 -1.67
C GLU A 139 5.51 -12.64 -2.54
N VAL A 140 4.45 -12.33 -3.27
CA VAL A 140 4.01 -13.07 -4.46
C VAL A 140 4.14 -12.12 -5.63
N ASP A 141 4.95 -12.52 -6.60
CA ASP A 141 5.31 -11.75 -7.78
C ASP A 141 4.72 -12.36 -9.06
N GLY A 142 4.60 -11.57 -10.12
CA GLY A 142 4.22 -12.01 -11.44
C GLY A 142 2.73 -12.32 -11.60
N LEU A 143 1.87 -11.78 -10.73
CA LEU A 143 0.43 -11.96 -10.82
C LEU A 143 -0.11 -11.27 -12.09
N SER A 144 -1.01 -11.95 -12.80
CA SER A 144 -1.65 -11.42 -14.01
C SER A 144 -2.65 -10.29 -13.72
N SER A 145 -3.13 -10.20 -12.48
CA SER A 145 -4.06 -9.18 -12.01
C SER A 145 -3.82 -8.88 -10.53
N ALA A 146 -4.23 -7.69 -10.08
CA ALA A 146 -4.29 -7.39 -8.66
C ALA A 146 -5.28 -8.33 -7.96
N ILE A 147 -5.05 -8.62 -6.68
CA ILE A 147 -6.03 -9.35 -5.88
C ILE A 147 -7.36 -8.57 -5.89
N SER A 148 -8.45 -9.29 -6.16
CA SER A 148 -9.78 -8.72 -6.33
C SER A 148 -10.31 -8.09 -5.03
N ALA A 149 -11.18 -7.09 -5.15
CA ALA A 149 -11.87 -6.53 -3.99
C ALA A 149 -12.68 -7.60 -3.24
N GLY A 150 -12.80 -7.49 -1.92
CA GLY A 150 -13.57 -8.41 -1.08
C GLY A 150 -13.11 -8.45 0.38
N LEU A 151 -13.68 -9.39 1.14
CA LEU A 151 -13.31 -9.67 2.53
C LEU A 151 -12.19 -10.71 2.59
N TYR A 152 -11.15 -10.41 3.37
CA TYR A 152 -9.97 -11.23 3.56
C TYR A 152 -9.67 -11.44 5.03
N LYS A 153 -9.16 -12.60 5.38
CA LYS A 153 -8.63 -12.94 6.69
C LYS A 153 -7.12 -13.11 6.60
N LEU A 154 -6.39 -12.36 7.41
CA LEU A 154 -4.95 -12.52 7.61
C LEU A 154 -4.71 -13.26 8.92
N ASP A 155 -4.07 -14.41 8.84
CA ASP A 155 -3.67 -15.24 9.98
C ASP A 155 -2.14 -15.28 10.06
N LEU A 156 -1.60 -14.99 11.24
CA LEU A 156 -0.17 -15.04 11.57
C LEU A 156 0.04 -15.99 12.75
N GLN A 157 1.05 -16.85 12.64
CA GLN A 157 1.48 -17.75 13.69
C GLN A 157 2.96 -17.52 13.98
N VAL A 158 3.32 -17.42 15.25
CA VAL A 158 4.71 -17.33 15.72
C VAL A 158 5.07 -18.51 16.61
N ASP A 159 6.37 -18.78 16.70
CA ASP A 159 6.98 -19.80 17.55
C ASP A 159 6.61 -19.63 19.02
N ALA A 160 6.81 -20.64 19.87
CA ALA A 160 6.46 -20.56 21.29
C ALA A 160 7.41 -19.63 22.07
N ALA A 161 6.86 -18.75 22.92
CA ALA A 161 7.63 -17.75 23.67
C ALA A 161 8.47 -18.36 24.81
N THR A 162 8.09 -19.53 25.31
CA THR A 162 8.72 -20.23 26.44
C THR A 162 8.56 -21.75 26.32
N LYS A 163 9.29 -22.50 27.16
CA LYS A 163 9.30 -23.98 27.25
C LYS A 163 7.92 -24.62 27.45
N ASP A 164 6.88 -23.84 27.73
CA ASP A 164 5.48 -24.28 27.85
C ASP A 164 4.77 -24.49 26.49
N ASN A 165 5.48 -24.32 25.37
CA ASN A 165 5.16 -24.94 24.08
C ASN A 165 3.82 -24.51 23.44
N GLN A 166 3.42 -23.24 23.59
CA GLN A 166 2.23 -22.72 22.88
C GLN A 166 2.61 -21.70 21.80
N PHE A 167 2.28 -22.04 20.55
CA PHE A 167 2.26 -21.09 19.44
C PHE A 167 1.29 -19.95 19.75
N ALA A 168 1.69 -18.71 19.45
CA ALA A 168 0.75 -17.60 19.49
C ALA A 168 0.22 -17.33 18.09
N ASN A 169 -1.10 -17.21 17.98
CA ASN A 169 -1.79 -16.91 16.74
C ASN A 169 -2.43 -15.54 16.85
N TRP A 170 -2.39 -14.79 15.76
CA TRP A 170 -3.12 -13.54 15.61
C TRP A 170 -3.83 -13.52 14.27
N SER A 171 -5.04 -12.99 14.27
CA SER A 171 -5.88 -12.91 13.07
C SER A 171 -6.53 -11.54 12.97
N SER A 172 -6.66 -11.03 11.74
CA SER A 172 -7.44 -9.82 11.47
C SER A 172 -8.21 -9.94 10.17
N TRP A 173 -9.41 -9.37 10.14
CA TRP A 173 -10.17 -9.14 8.92
C TRP A 173 -9.63 -7.91 8.18
N LEU A 174 -9.65 -7.97 6.85
CA LEU A 174 -9.22 -6.97 5.91
C LEU A 174 -10.31 -6.82 4.85
N ILE A 175 -10.81 -5.59 4.64
CA ILE A 175 -11.66 -5.30 3.50
C ILE A 175 -10.77 -4.65 2.44
N ILE A 176 -10.55 -5.40 1.36
CA ILE A 176 -9.76 -4.96 0.22
C ILE A 176 -10.73 -4.37 -0.79
N THR A 177 -10.58 -3.09 -1.11
CA THR A 177 -11.37 -2.41 -2.15
C THR A 177 -10.67 -2.46 -3.50
N GLN A 178 -11.40 -2.18 -4.57
CA GLN A 178 -10.79 -1.98 -5.87
C GLN A 178 -9.85 -0.76 -5.82
N PRO A 179 -8.61 -0.85 -6.31
CA PRO A 179 -7.72 0.30 -6.34
C PRO A 179 -8.33 1.43 -7.18
N THR A 180 -8.52 2.59 -6.57
CA THR A 180 -8.97 3.83 -7.23
C THR A 180 -7.87 4.88 -7.02
N PRO A 181 -6.82 4.88 -7.86
CA PRO A 181 -5.63 5.67 -7.60
C PRO A 181 -5.94 7.16 -7.62
N LEU A 182 -5.50 7.90 -6.60
CA LEU A 182 -5.60 9.36 -6.53
C LEU A 182 -4.72 10.02 -7.60
N GLN A 183 -3.59 9.39 -7.91
CA GLN A 183 -2.63 9.86 -8.91
C GLN A 183 -2.15 8.69 -9.78
N LYS A 184 -1.79 8.96 -11.04
CA LYS A 184 -1.19 7.96 -11.94
C LYS A 184 0.19 8.42 -12.39
N ILE A 185 1.11 7.47 -12.50
CA ILE A 185 2.47 7.73 -12.95
C ILE A 185 2.77 6.98 -14.25
N SER A 186 3.52 7.62 -15.14
CA SER A 186 4.01 6.98 -16.37
C SER A 186 5.22 7.70 -16.94
N TRP A 187 5.99 6.98 -17.75
CA TRP A 187 7.18 7.50 -18.41
C TRP A 187 6.84 8.62 -19.39
N GLN A 188 7.64 9.68 -19.36
CA GLN A 188 7.67 10.72 -20.39
C GLN A 188 8.89 10.50 -21.30
N ASP A 189 10.06 10.25 -20.74
CA ASP A 189 11.28 9.88 -21.49
C ASP A 189 12.16 8.87 -20.71
N ALA A 190 13.44 8.79 -21.09
CA ALA A 190 14.45 7.93 -20.47
C ALA A 190 14.60 8.09 -18.95
N ARG A 191 14.49 9.34 -18.46
CA ARG A 191 14.73 9.69 -17.06
C ARG A 191 13.68 10.65 -16.50
N SER A 192 12.63 10.95 -17.26
CA SER A 192 11.49 11.75 -16.83
C SER A 192 10.17 10.98 -16.85
N TRP A 193 9.28 11.38 -15.97
CA TRP A 193 7.95 10.82 -15.79
C TRP A 193 6.95 11.94 -15.50
N TYR A 194 5.69 11.68 -15.76
CA TYR A 194 4.60 12.58 -15.39
C TYR A 194 3.70 11.93 -14.34
N ILE A 195 3.14 12.77 -13.47
CA ILE A 195 2.16 12.39 -12.46
C ILE A 195 0.85 13.09 -12.81
N LEU A 196 -0.16 12.31 -13.17
CA LEU A 196 -1.50 12.79 -13.44
C LEU A 196 -2.35 12.70 -12.17
N GLN A 197 -2.89 13.83 -11.69
CA GLN A 197 -3.89 13.81 -10.63
C GLN A 197 -5.24 13.32 -11.18
N GLN A 198 -5.81 12.29 -10.55
CA GLN A 198 -7.09 11.70 -10.91
C GLN A 198 -8.24 12.15 -10.02
N SER A 199 -7.95 12.42 -8.74
CA SER A 199 -8.96 12.79 -7.74
C SER A 199 -8.40 13.83 -6.77
N GLU A 200 -9.29 14.51 -6.05
CA GLU A 200 -8.90 15.34 -4.91
C GLU A 200 -8.33 14.48 -3.80
N THR A 201 -7.26 14.96 -3.18
CA THR A 201 -6.66 14.34 -1.99
C THR A 201 -7.38 14.87 -0.75
N ASP A 202 -7.88 13.99 0.11
CA ASP A 202 -8.35 14.40 1.44
C ASP A 202 -7.20 15.04 2.24
N ALA A 203 -7.44 16.22 2.81
CA ALA A 203 -6.45 16.94 3.60
C ALA A 203 -6.03 16.19 4.88
N LYS A 204 -6.87 15.28 5.38
CA LYS A 204 -6.57 14.49 6.58
C LYS A 204 -5.59 13.36 6.31
N CYS A 205 -5.46 12.92 5.07
CA CYS A 205 -4.63 11.78 4.70
C CYS A 205 -3.26 12.15 4.19
N GLU A 206 -2.33 11.23 4.43
CA GLU A 206 -0.98 11.36 3.92
C GLU A 206 -1.07 11.40 2.39
N LYS A 207 -0.45 12.43 1.82
CA LYS A 207 -0.41 12.57 0.37
C LYS A 207 0.45 11.46 -0.22
N PRO A 208 0.14 11.01 -1.45
CA PRO A 208 1.01 10.08 -2.16
C PRO A 208 2.45 10.61 -2.23
N TYR A 209 3.41 9.71 -2.14
CA TYR A 209 4.84 10.04 -2.19
C TYR A 209 5.56 9.18 -3.25
N LEU A 210 6.75 9.64 -3.66
CA LEU A 210 7.58 8.91 -4.62
C LEU A 210 8.70 8.17 -3.91
N ALA A 211 8.92 6.91 -4.28
CA ALA A 211 10.16 6.18 -4.02
C ALA A 211 10.90 5.96 -5.35
N ILE A 212 12.11 6.49 -5.47
CA ILE A 212 12.95 6.35 -6.66
C ILE A 212 14.12 5.45 -6.28
N ALA A 213 14.38 4.41 -7.06
CA ALA A 213 15.50 3.51 -6.81
C ALA A 213 16.23 3.12 -8.10
N LEU A 214 17.55 3.00 -8.00
CA LEU A 214 18.44 2.48 -9.02
C LEU A 214 19.02 1.15 -8.58
N GLU A 215 18.92 0.17 -9.45
CA GLU A 215 19.38 -1.20 -9.20
C GLU A 215 20.39 -1.60 -10.27
N SER A 216 21.46 -2.29 -9.87
CA SER A 216 22.48 -2.82 -10.79
C SER A 216 22.03 -4.10 -11.50
N LYS A 217 20.96 -4.72 -11.00
CA LYS A 217 20.37 -5.95 -11.52
C LYS A 217 18.87 -5.76 -11.73
N PRO A 218 18.19 -6.64 -12.49
CA PRO A 218 16.74 -6.58 -12.66
C PRO A 218 15.98 -6.57 -11.33
N LEU A 219 14.79 -5.95 -11.36
CA LEU A 219 13.94 -5.72 -10.19
C LEU A 219 13.80 -6.93 -9.26
N GLY A 220 14.07 -6.71 -7.97
CA GLY A 220 13.89 -7.73 -6.92
C GLY A 220 15.05 -8.71 -6.74
N SER A 221 16.19 -8.48 -7.40
CA SER A 221 17.36 -9.37 -7.31
C SER A 221 18.54 -8.83 -6.48
N ALA A 222 18.46 -7.59 -6.00
CA ALA A 222 19.45 -6.98 -5.12
C ALA A 222 18.85 -5.75 -4.39
N GLU A 223 19.51 -5.32 -3.32
CA GLU A 223 19.27 -3.99 -2.76
C GLU A 223 19.65 -2.91 -3.79
N PRO A 224 18.93 -1.79 -3.81
CA PRO A 224 19.23 -0.70 -4.73
C PRO A 224 20.60 -0.10 -4.39
N ILE A 225 21.35 0.26 -5.43
CA ILE A 225 22.63 0.97 -5.27
C ILE A 225 22.42 2.42 -4.80
N TRP A 226 21.23 2.95 -5.06
CA TRP A 226 20.80 4.27 -4.65
C TRP A 226 19.27 4.28 -4.58
N SER A 227 18.72 4.88 -3.54
CA SER A 227 17.28 5.09 -3.42
C SER A 227 16.96 6.33 -2.61
N VAL A 228 15.78 6.91 -2.85
CA VAL A 228 15.27 8.07 -2.11
C VAL A 228 13.74 8.02 -2.05
N ASP A 229 13.19 8.37 -0.88
CA ASP A 229 11.76 8.60 -0.66
C ASP A 229 11.49 10.10 -0.56
N ILE A 230 10.53 10.59 -1.36
CA ILE A 230 10.23 12.01 -1.54
C ILE A 230 8.73 12.24 -1.27
N HIS A 231 8.43 12.86 -0.13
CA HIS A 231 7.05 13.11 0.33
C HIS A 231 6.47 14.47 -0.13
N HIS A 232 7.31 15.37 -0.64
CA HIS A 232 6.93 16.73 -1.00
C HIS A 232 7.58 17.14 -2.31
N ASN A 233 6.92 18.01 -3.08
CA ASN A 233 7.42 18.53 -4.35
C ASN A 233 7.90 17.40 -5.27
N LEU A 234 6.99 16.44 -5.55
CA LEU A 234 7.30 15.22 -6.27
C LEU A 234 7.99 15.55 -7.61
N PRO A 235 9.28 15.18 -7.80
CA PRO A 235 9.99 15.49 -9.02
C PRO A 235 9.38 14.73 -10.20
N SER A 236 9.61 15.24 -11.40
CA SER A 236 9.25 14.61 -12.68
C SER A 236 10.47 14.05 -13.43
N THR A 237 11.65 14.07 -12.81
CA THR A 237 12.91 13.67 -13.44
C THR A 237 13.86 13.05 -12.42
N LEU A 238 14.71 12.13 -12.87
CA LEU A 238 15.78 11.57 -12.05
C LEU A 238 16.70 12.70 -11.56
N PRO A 239 16.87 12.90 -10.24
CA PRO A 239 17.80 13.88 -9.72
C PRO A 239 19.24 13.58 -10.17
N LYS A 240 20.09 14.60 -10.15
CA LYS A 240 21.53 14.39 -10.34
C LYS A 240 22.06 13.58 -9.16
N ILE A 241 22.71 12.47 -9.47
CA ILE A 241 23.22 11.50 -8.51
C ILE A 241 24.64 11.11 -8.89
N ASP A 242 25.43 10.79 -7.89
CA ASP A 242 26.80 10.31 -8.07
C ASP A 242 26.81 8.79 -7.94
N VAL A 243 26.80 8.11 -9.09
CA VAL A 243 26.87 6.65 -9.21
C VAL A 243 27.89 6.30 -10.30
N PRO A 244 28.53 5.12 -10.22
CA PRO A 244 29.47 4.69 -11.25
C PRO A 244 28.87 4.72 -12.65
N GLU A 245 29.73 4.81 -13.67
CA GLU A 245 29.26 4.72 -15.04
C GLU A 245 28.74 3.30 -15.34
N GLY A 246 27.56 3.19 -15.94
CA GLY A 246 26.96 1.90 -16.25
C GLY A 246 25.50 1.95 -16.64
N ARG A 247 24.96 0.77 -16.91
CA ARG A 247 23.54 0.55 -17.18
C ARG A 247 22.85 0.11 -15.90
N TYR A 248 21.72 0.74 -15.60
CA TYR A 248 20.94 0.52 -14.38
C TYR A 248 19.48 0.29 -14.68
N TRP A 249 18.78 -0.35 -13.76
CA TRP A 249 17.33 -0.37 -13.71
C TRP A 249 16.85 0.78 -12.83
N LEU A 250 16.19 1.75 -13.45
CA LEU A 250 15.52 2.84 -12.76
C LEU A 250 14.08 2.42 -12.47
N SER A 251 13.70 2.47 -11.19
CA SER A 251 12.33 2.32 -10.75
C SER A 251 11.83 3.60 -10.09
N VAL A 252 10.60 3.98 -10.43
CA VAL A 252 9.89 5.10 -9.82
C VAL A 252 8.56 4.56 -9.34
N SER A 253 8.33 4.63 -8.05
CA SER A 253 7.14 4.12 -7.39
C SER A 253 6.33 5.26 -6.82
N LEU A 254 5.09 5.42 -7.28
CA LEU A 254 4.11 6.28 -6.65
C LEU A 254 3.33 5.45 -5.62
N ILE A 255 3.39 5.87 -4.35
CA ILE A 255 2.90 5.09 -3.22
C ILE A 255 1.77 5.88 -2.54
N GLU A 256 0.59 5.27 -2.49
CA GLU A 256 -0.56 5.74 -1.73
C GLU A 256 -0.74 4.89 -0.49
N LYS A 257 -0.92 5.51 0.67
CA LYS A 257 -0.97 4.82 1.96
C LYS A 257 -2.23 5.18 2.73
N ARG A 258 -2.87 4.15 3.28
CA ARG A 258 -3.97 4.28 4.24
C ARG A 258 -3.82 3.24 5.35
N TRP A 259 -4.74 3.28 6.30
CA TRP A 259 -4.78 2.36 7.42
C TRP A 259 -6.09 1.58 7.46
N GLN A 260 -6.06 0.43 8.11
CA GLN A 260 -7.25 -0.29 8.55
C GLN A 260 -7.03 -0.70 10.01
N GLY A 261 -7.26 0.27 10.90
CA GLY A 261 -6.72 0.27 12.25
C GLY A 261 -5.20 0.40 12.24
N ILE A 262 -4.55 -0.61 12.79
CA ILE A 262 -3.09 -0.69 12.93
C ILE A 262 -2.37 -1.18 11.67
N ILE A 263 -3.09 -1.84 10.75
CA ILE A 263 -2.50 -2.41 9.54
C ILE A 263 -2.40 -1.31 8.50
N SER A 264 -1.19 -1.07 7.98
CA SER A 264 -1.01 -0.17 6.84
C SER A 264 -1.33 -0.90 5.53
N ILE A 265 -2.07 -0.23 4.65
CA ILE A 265 -2.39 -0.71 3.32
C ILE A 265 -1.78 0.27 2.33
N GLU A 266 -0.91 -0.23 1.47
CA GLU A 266 -0.21 0.55 0.45
C GLU A 266 -0.62 0.10 -0.95
N GLU A 267 -1.02 1.06 -1.78
CA GLU A 267 -1.23 0.89 -3.21
C GLU A 267 -0.05 1.52 -3.95
N VAL A 268 0.66 0.72 -4.74
CA VAL A 268 1.90 1.15 -5.39
C VAL A 268 1.77 1.02 -6.90
N GLN A 269 2.11 2.10 -7.61
CA GLN A 269 2.31 2.09 -9.05
C GLN A 269 3.81 2.27 -9.32
N ARG A 270 4.48 1.20 -9.76
CA ARG A 270 5.91 1.21 -10.06
C ARG A 270 6.13 1.16 -11.56
N ILE A 271 6.76 2.19 -12.09
CA ILE A 271 7.27 2.18 -13.47
C ILE A 271 8.77 1.88 -13.44
N VAL A 272 9.21 0.99 -14.32
CA VAL A 272 10.59 0.49 -14.35
C VAL A 272 11.12 0.53 -15.77
N ARG A 273 12.36 0.98 -15.95
CA ARG A 273 13.07 0.92 -17.22
C ARG A 273 14.58 0.89 -17.02
N THR A 274 15.31 0.54 -18.07
CA THR A 274 16.76 0.67 -18.08
C THR A 274 17.19 2.09 -18.44
N VAL A 275 18.27 2.57 -17.80
CA VAL A 275 18.93 3.85 -18.06
C VAL A 275 20.45 3.65 -18.10
N GLU A 276 21.17 4.48 -18.84
CA GLU A 276 22.63 4.53 -18.83
C GLU A 276 23.07 5.82 -18.11
N LEU A 277 24.10 5.73 -17.27
CA LEU A 277 24.65 6.85 -16.49
C LEU A 277 26.19 6.82 -16.55
N PRO A 278 26.89 7.97 -16.47
CA PRO A 278 26.37 9.31 -16.64
C PRO A 278 25.90 9.51 -18.09
N ASP A 279 25.03 10.50 -18.28
CA ASP A 279 24.63 10.88 -19.64
C ASP A 279 25.82 11.47 -20.37
N VAL A 280 26.18 10.88 -21.51
CA VAL A 280 27.04 11.59 -22.44
C VAL A 280 26.18 12.68 -23.07
N ASP A 281 26.29 13.90 -22.56
CA ASP A 281 25.61 15.06 -23.13
C ASP A 281 26.21 15.31 -24.52
N VAL A 282 25.56 14.79 -25.57
CA VAL A 282 26.06 14.85 -26.96
C VAL A 282 26.28 16.31 -27.41
N SER A 283 25.59 17.27 -26.78
CA SER A 283 25.80 18.71 -26.94
C SER A 283 27.25 19.13 -26.66
N SER A 284 27.86 18.54 -25.63
CA SER A 284 29.22 18.86 -25.18
C SER A 284 30.32 18.35 -26.12
N LEU A 285 29.99 17.40 -27.01
CA LEU A 285 30.93 16.83 -27.98
C LEU A 285 31.08 17.68 -29.26
N THR A 286 30.25 18.71 -29.45
CA THR A 286 30.23 19.49 -30.71
C THR A 286 31.10 20.76 -30.70
N THR A 287 31.76 21.12 -29.59
CA THR A 287 32.60 22.32 -29.51
C THR A 287 34.10 22.11 -29.77
N GLY A 288 34.51 20.94 -30.29
CA GLY A 288 35.91 20.63 -30.58
C GLY A 288 36.25 20.60 -32.08
N LYS A 289 36.19 21.74 -32.79
CA LYS A 289 36.80 21.86 -34.14
C LYS A 289 37.81 23.00 -34.21
N SER A 290 39.09 22.58 -34.19
CA SER A 290 40.24 23.04 -34.98
C SER A 290 40.35 24.52 -35.29
N GLY A 291 41.32 25.16 -34.62
CA GLY A 291 41.88 26.45 -34.99
C GLY A 291 43.40 26.44 -34.80
N ASP A 292 44.09 25.60 -35.59
CA ASP A 292 45.54 25.71 -35.76
C ASP A 292 45.86 27.07 -36.42
N LYS A 293 46.53 27.95 -35.67
CA LYS A 293 47.26 29.08 -36.25
C LYS A 293 48.75 28.82 -36.07
N LEU A 294 49.43 28.50 -37.17
CA LEU A 294 50.88 28.59 -37.25
C LEU A 294 51.33 30.05 -37.07
N PRO A 295 52.44 30.30 -36.35
CA PRO A 295 53.03 31.63 -36.29
C PRO A 295 53.87 31.89 -37.55
N LYS A 296 53.82 33.15 -38.02
CA LYS A 296 54.88 33.78 -38.82
C LYS A 296 55.68 34.70 -37.90
#